data_AF-A0A0D3JP13-F1
#
_entry.id   AF-A0A0D3JP13-F1
#
_cell.length_a   1.000
_cell.length_b   1.000
_cell.length_c   1.000
_cell.angle_alpha   90.00
_cell.angle_beta   90.00
_cell.angle_gamma   90.00
#
_symmetry.space_group_name_H-M   'P 1'
#
loop_
_entity.id
_entity.type
_entity.pdbx_description
1 polymer ?
#
loop_
_entity_poly.entity_id
_entity_poly.type
_entity_poly.pdbx_seq_one_letter_code
_entity_poly.pdbx_strand_id
1 'polypeptide(L)'
;MLWRKFGGGDLESVLASGAVALLDAQWIISHAEAGGVLSHRQALPKEAFLSLADLVEATDENVSSLPVAALSYPWLTKDHPDPRGANLARVARALKALLTDNDGMITRLGVFWDFGSLHQHPDPPNGVLRTEEQNALFKHGLGCLGTLYSHPQTFVLRLTSFPDGHEAGDQAEGTNVAKYFDRGWCYTEQCWAGTTKASYLSLDLGKMRDGVEYDSRGLVGDCVQDGGRRPPLLPSAFAAELEKKSFTNGKDDKPLVKRLYEAAFEEQFGKATLLNYFGLGWGDAEAVQLAETLIVDSQPAELAALFKEQGAAECTELMAVCEERGIKLPMQTELDYSGLGWGGAEAAQLAEVLASGAAPRLETLNLNRRRGLETLNLNQIGDEGCKALAAALGKEGAVPRLEKLSLDGNRIGDEGCKALAAALKEGAAPQLKGLYLDSNKIGDESCKALAAALGKEGAAPRLKMLTLQRNKIGDEGCKALAAALKEGEGRGARREG
;
A
#
# COMPACT_ATOMS: atom_id res chain seq x y z
N MET A 1 18.70 -10.38 -1.75
CA MET A 1 18.97 -8.98 -2.14
C MET A 1 17.71 -8.19 -1.94
N LEU A 2 17.80 -6.96 -1.40
CA LEU A 2 16.66 -6.13 -0.97
C LEU A 2 15.64 -5.90 -2.09
N TRP A 3 16.10 -5.68 -3.33
CA TRP A 3 15.27 -5.58 -4.53
C TRP A 3 14.17 -6.65 -4.61
N ARG A 4 14.53 -7.93 -4.54
CA ARG A 4 13.55 -9.04 -4.61
C ARG A 4 12.69 -9.15 -3.36
N LYS A 5 13.18 -8.70 -2.19
CA LYS A 5 12.39 -8.66 -0.95
C LYS A 5 11.22 -7.67 -1.07
N PHE A 6 11.42 -6.57 -1.81
CA PHE A 6 10.37 -5.59 -2.13
C PHE A 6 9.62 -5.91 -3.44
N GLY A 7 9.65 -7.15 -3.91
CA GLY A 7 8.89 -7.57 -5.09
C GLY A 7 9.53 -7.22 -6.43
N GLY A 8 10.72 -6.60 -6.45
CA GLY A 8 11.38 -6.18 -7.70
C GLY A 8 11.66 -7.31 -8.70
N GLY A 9 11.58 -8.58 -8.28
CA GLY A 9 11.60 -9.74 -9.17
C GLY A 9 10.54 -9.66 -10.27
N ASP A 10 9.37 -9.08 -9.99
CA ASP A 10 8.30 -8.87 -10.97
C ASP A 10 8.71 -7.91 -12.10
N LEU A 11 9.67 -7.01 -11.84
CA LEU A 11 10.16 -6.02 -12.80
C LEU A 11 11.44 -6.46 -13.53
N GLU A 12 12.15 -7.49 -13.04
CA GLU A 12 13.42 -7.93 -13.64
C GLU A 12 13.25 -8.33 -15.10
N SER A 13 12.20 -9.09 -15.43
CA SER A 13 11.92 -9.53 -16.81
C SER A 13 11.57 -8.35 -17.73
N VAL A 14 10.79 -7.40 -17.23
CA VAL A 14 10.41 -6.17 -17.94
C VAL A 14 11.65 -5.36 -18.29
N LEU A 15 12.49 -5.09 -17.31
CA LEU A 15 13.67 -4.23 -17.45
C LEU A 15 14.80 -4.91 -18.23
N ALA A 16 15.03 -6.21 -18.01
CA ALA A 16 16.07 -6.96 -18.72
C ALA A 16 15.74 -7.18 -20.21
N SER A 17 14.46 -7.12 -20.60
CA SER A 17 14.04 -7.31 -21.99
C SER A 17 14.50 -6.20 -22.95
N GLY A 18 14.87 -5.03 -22.43
CA GLY A 18 15.15 -3.82 -23.21
C GLY A 18 13.89 -3.19 -23.85
N ALA A 19 12.71 -3.77 -23.66
CA ALA A 19 11.45 -3.21 -24.15
C ALA A 19 11.13 -1.88 -23.46
N VAL A 20 11.41 -1.80 -22.17
CA VAL A 20 11.26 -0.59 -21.34
C VAL A 20 12.65 -0.10 -20.93
N ALA A 21 12.89 1.20 -21.08
CA ALA A 21 14.07 1.89 -20.54
C ALA A 21 13.63 2.92 -19.50
N LEU A 22 14.23 2.91 -18.31
CA LEU A 22 13.93 3.91 -17.28
C LEU A 22 14.90 5.07 -17.39
N LEU A 23 14.35 6.28 -17.42
CA LEU A 23 15.13 7.52 -17.42
C LEU A 23 15.70 7.78 -16.02
N ASP A 24 16.91 8.31 -15.93
CA ASP A 24 17.47 8.78 -14.67
C ASP A 24 16.75 10.06 -14.22
N ALA A 25 16.14 10.04 -13.04
CA ALA A 25 15.52 11.21 -12.44
C ALA A 25 16.48 12.41 -12.36
N GLN A 26 17.77 12.19 -12.07
CA GLN A 26 18.76 13.27 -12.01
C GLN A 26 19.00 13.88 -13.39
N TRP A 27 19.01 13.06 -14.44
CA TRP A 27 19.11 13.54 -15.82
C TRP A 27 17.88 14.36 -16.22
N ILE A 28 16.67 13.88 -15.88
CA ILE A 28 15.42 14.60 -16.12
C ILE A 28 15.46 15.98 -15.46
N ILE A 29 15.89 16.06 -14.20
CA ILE A 29 15.98 17.31 -13.44
C ILE A 29 16.93 18.28 -14.14
N SER A 30 18.16 17.84 -14.45
CA SER A 30 19.15 18.69 -15.11
C SER A 30 18.72 19.14 -16.51
N HIS A 31 18.05 18.27 -17.27
CA HIS A 31 17.52 18.60 -18.60
C HIS A 31 16.41 19.65 -18.51
N ALA A 32 15.52 19.54 -17.51
CA ALA A 32 14.46 20.51 -17.27
C ALA A 32 15.01 21.87 -16.81
N GLU A 33 15.98 21.88 -15.88
CA GLU A 33 16.63 23.10 -15.37
C GLU A 33 17.41 23.85 -16.48
N ALA A 34 17.88 23.13 -17.49
CA ALA A 34 18.48 23.71 -18.70
C ALA A 34 17.46 24.27 -19.70
N GLY A 35 16.15 24.21 -19.40
CA GLY A 35 15.07 24.64 -20.30
C GLY A 35 14.82 23.66 -21.46
N GLY A 36 15.23 22.40 -21.31
CA GLY A 36 15.06 21.37 -22.32
C GLY A 36 13.61 20.95 -22.54
N VAL A 37 13.39 20.21 -23.62
CA VAL A 37 12.16 19.46 -23.90
C VAL A 37 12.54 17.99 -24.07
N LEU A 38 11.77 17.08 -23.47
CA LEU A 38 12.06 15.65 -23.58
C LEU A 38 11.90 15.20 -25.02
N SER A 39 12.90 14.50 -25.58
CA SER A 39 12.80 13.90 -26.90
C SER A 39 12.37 12.44 -26.82
N HIS A 40 11.99 11.85 -27.95
CA HIS A 40 11.64 10.45 -28.03
C HIS A 40 12.85 9.56 -27.70
N ARG A 41 12.60 8.35 -27.17
CA ARG A 41 13.62 7.40 -26.70
C ARG A 41 14.87 7.31 -27.57
N GLN A 42 14.71 7.17 -28.89
CA GLN A 42 15.82 6.94 -29.82
C GLN A 42 16.76 8.14 -29.98
N ALA A 43 16.33 9.35 -29.65
CA ALA A 43 17.13 10.56 -29.71
C ALA A 43 17.81 10.90 -28.37
N LEU A 44 17.49 10.19 -27.29
CA LEU A 44 18.06 10.45 -25.97
C LEU A 44 19.47 9.85 -25.85
N PRO A 45 20.39 10.54 -25.16
CA PRO A 45 21.73 10.04 -24.92
C PRO A 45 21.71 8.84 -23.96
N LYS A 46 22.76 8.02 -23.96
CA LYS A 46 22.79 6.79 -23.13
C LYS A 46 22.76 7.11 -21.64
N GLU A 47 23.35 8.23 -21.26
CA GLU A 47 23.43 8.77 -19.90
C GLU A 47 22.05 9.19 -19.37
N ALA A 48 21.03 9.28 -20.22
CA ALA A 48 19.66 9.55 -19.79
C ALA A 48 19.01 8.34 -19.10
N PHE A 49 19.61 7.15 -19.13
CA PHE A 49 18.97 5.91 -18.70
C PHE A 49 19.71 5.22 -17.54
N LEU A 50 18.93 4.57 -16.68
CA LEU A 50 19.43 3.68 -15.63
C LEU A 50 19.34 2.21 -16.05
N SER A 51 20.34 1.43 -15.62
CA SER A 51 20.33 -0.03 -15.76
C SER A 51 19.61 -0.71 -14.60
N LEU A 52 19.24 -1.99 -14.76
CA LEU A 52 18.72 -2.79 -13.64
C LEU A 52 19.70 -2.85 -12.47
N ALA A 53 21.01 -2.91 -12.74
CA ALA A 53 22.02 -2.94 -11.70
C ALA A 53 22.00 -1.67 -10.85
N ASP A 54 21.87 -0.50 -11.50
CA ASP A 54 21.75 0.79 -10.82
C ASP A 54 20.54 0.84 -9.87
N LEU A 55 19.41 0.26 -10.28
CA LEU A 55 18.18 0.22 -9.48
C LEU A 55 18.28 -0.77 -8.30
N VAL A 56 18.90 -1.93 -8.53
CA VAL A 56 19.14 -2.92 -7.47
C VAL A 56 20.08 -2.35 -6.42
N GLU A 57 21.12 -1.61 -6.82
CA GLU A 57 22.05 -0.93 -5.93
C GLU A 57 21.37 0.21 -5.15
N ALA A 58 20.49 0.97 -5.80
CA ALA A 58 19.74 2.05 -5.16
C ALA A 58 18.61 1.59 -4.23
N THR A 59 18.39 0.27 -4.08
CA THR A 59 17.34 -0.24 -3.19
C THR A 59 17.79 -0.23 -1.74
N ASP A 60 17.15 0.60 -0.92
CA ASP A 60 17.48 0.78 0.49
C ASP A 60 16.48 0.06 1.41
N GLU A 61 16.96 -0.55 2.51
CA GLU A 61 16.12 -1.27 3.46
C GLU A 61 15.23 -0.39 4.33
N ASN A 62 15.60 0.90 4.46
CA ASN A 62 14.86 1.90 5.21
C ASN A 62 13.71 2.49 4.38
N VAL A 63 13.67 2.21 3.07
CA VAL A 63 12.62 2.65 2.15
C VAL A 63 11.72 1.47 1.79
N SER A 64 10.45 1.58 2.16
CA SER A 64 9.42 0.60 1.76
C SER A 64 8.92 0.89 0.34
N SER A 65 9.81 1.02 -0.63
CA SER A 65 9.49 1.14 -2.06
C SER A 65 10.68 0.74 -2.95
N LEU A 66 10.42 0.48 -4.22
CA LEU A 66 11.45 0.32 -5.23
C LEU A 66 11.85 1.70 -5.79
N PRO A 67 13.11 1.89 -6.22
CA PRO A 67 13.58 3.11 -6.88
C PRO A 67 13.07 3.21 -8.33
N VAL A 68 11.77 3.00 -8.54
CA VAL A 68 11.10 3.01 -9.84
C VAL A 68 9.82 3.84 -9.76
N ALA A 69 9.68 4.80 -10.66
CA ALA A 69 8.48 5.61 -10.86
C ALA A 69 7.92 5.43 -12.26
N ALA A 70 6.61 5.59 -12.43
CA ALA A 70 5.92 5.63 -13.72
C ALA A 70 5.07 6.90 -13.83
N LEU A 71 5.13 7.56 -14.98
CA LEU A 71 4.42 8.82 -15.23
C LEU A 71 3.15 8.57 -16.06
N SER A 72 1.99 8.88 -15.49
CA SER A 72 0.71 8.89 -16.20
C SER A 72 0.28 10.32 -16.51
N TYR A 73 0.01 10.62 -17.79
CA TYR A 73 -0.18 12.00 -18.22
C TYR A 73 -0.93 12.10 -19.57
N PRO A 74 -1.60 13.23 -19.84
CA PRO A 74 -2.25 13.46 -21.13
C PRO A 74 -1.23 13.96 -22.17
N TRP A 75 -1.23 13.36 -23.36
CA TRP A 75 -0.54 13.96 -24.51
C TRP A 75 -1.18 15.29 -24.90
N LEU A 76 -0.38 16.35 -24.96
CA LEU A 76 -0.82 17.72 -25.26
C LEU A 76 -1.02 17.98 -26.75
N THR A 77 -0.33 17.26 -27.63
CA THR A 77 -0.58 17.29 -29.08
C THR A 77 -0.50 15.88 -29.64
N LYS A 78 -0.86 15.70 -30.93
CA LYS A 78 -0.71 14.42 -31.62
C LYS A 78 0.76 13.99 -31.77
N ASP A 79 1.65 14.96 -31.99
CA ASP A 79 3.04 14.69 -32.34
C ASP A 79 3.97 14.70 -31.13
N HIS A 80 3.59 15.38 -30.04
CA HIS A 80 4.45 15.50 -28.88
C HIS A 80 3.65 15.57 -27.55
N PRO A 81 4.05 14.82 -26.52
CA PRO A 81 3.37 14.81 -25.24
C PRO A 81 3.45 16.13 -24.48
N ASP A 82 4.59 16.83 -24.56
CA ASP A 82 4.85 18.09 -23.84
C ASP A 82 5.73 19.05 -24.65
N PRO A 83 5.21 19.67 -25.74
CA PRO A 83 6.04 20.41 -26.70
C PRO A 83 6.71 21.66 -26.13
N ARG A 84 6.22 22.17 -24.99
CA ARG A 84 6.78 23.36 -24.31
C ARG A 84 7.64 23.01 -23.08
N GLY A 85 7.78 21.73 -22.73
CA GLY A 85 8.55 21.29 -21.55
C GLY A 85 7.91 21.67 -20.21
N ALA A 86 6.62 22.03 -20.18
CA ALA A 86 5.97 22.51 -18.97
C ALA A 86 5.67 21.36 -17.99
N ASN A 87 5.24 20.21 -18.51
CA ASN A 87 5.10 19.01 -17.69
C ASN A 87 6.47 18.48 -17.25
N LEU A 88 7.50 18.56 -18.10
CA LEU A 88 8.88 18.23 -17.75
C LEU A 88 9.37 19.06 -16.56
N ALA A 89 9.16 20.38 -16.56
CA ALA A 89 9.52 21.24 -15.44
C ALA A 89 8.77 20.87 -14.15
N ARG A 90 7.47 20.57 -14.24
CA ARG A 90 6.65 20.13 -13.09
C ARG A 90 7.13 18.78 -12.53
N VAL A 91 7.38 17.80 -13.40
CA VAL A 91 7.90 16.48 -13.02
C VAL A 91 9.30 16.61 -12.41
N ALA A 92 10.19 17.43 -12.98
CA ALA A 92 11.51 17.68 -12.41
C ALA A 92 11.46 18.24 -10.98
N ARG A 93 10.55 19.20 -10.71
CA ARG A 93 10.33 19.70 -9.34
C ARG A 93 9.90 18.59 -8.38
N ALA A 94 9.00 17.71 -8.81
CA ALA A 94 8.55 16.57 -7.99
C ALA A 94 9.67 15.56 -7.75
N LEU A 95 10.42 15.19 -8.80
CA LEU A 95 11.56 14.27 -8.69
C LEU A 95 12.64 14.84 -7.77
N LYS A 96 12.93 16.14 -7.87
CA LYS A 96 13.87 16.83 -6.99
C LYS A 96 13.42 16.70 -5.53
N ALA A 97 12.16 17.00 -5.24
CA ALA A 97 11.59 16.86 -3.89
C ALA A 97 11.70 15.42 -3.33
N LEU A 98 11.46 14.41 -4.17
CA LEU A 98 11.59 12.99 -3.79
C LEU A 98 13.04 12.57 -3.54
N LEU A 99 14.01 13.15 -4.25
CA LEU A 99 15.45 12.88 -4.08
C LEU A 99 16.08 13.70 -2.94
N THR A 100 15.50 14.86 -2.58
CA THR A 100 15.98 15.73 -1.49
C THR A 100 15.43 15.36 -0.12
N ASP A 101 14.89 14.15 0.06
CA ASP A 101 14.38 13.74 1.36
C ASP A 101 15.48 13.89 2.43
N ASN A 102 15.20 14.62 3.52
CA ASN A 102 16.19 15.04 4.51
C ASN A 102 16.87 13.87 5.24
N ASP A 103 16.31 12.65 5.09
CA ASP A 103 16.85 11.41 5.62
C ASP A 103 17.71 10.60 4.60
N GLY A 104 17.87 11.08 3.36
CA GLY A 104 18.76 10.47 2.36
C GLY A 104 18.29 9.12 1.78
N MET A 105 16.99 8.87 1.84
CA MET A 105 16.39 7.55 1.70
C MET A 105 16.26 7.05 0.24
N ILE A 106 15.90 7.92 -0.70
CA ILE A 106 15.90 7.60 -2.14
C ILE A 106 17.06 8.35 -2.81
N THR A 107 18.15 7.65 -3.06
CA THR A 107 19.38 8.24 -3.63
C THR A 107 19.38 8.24 -5.16
N ARG A 108 18.59 7.36 -5.78
CA ARG A 108 18.48 7.21 -7.23
C ARG A 108 17.09 6.70 -7.59
N LEU A 109 16.53 7.18 -8.69
CA LEU A 109 15.17 6.87 -9.11
C LEU A 109 15.09 6.73 -10.63
N GLY A 110 14.63 5.57 -11.11
CA GLY A 110 14.34 5.33 -12.51
C GLY A 110 12.90 5.72 -12.85
N VAL A 111 12.70 6.51 -13.91
CA VAL A 111 11.39 7.02 -14.31
C VAL A 111 10.97 6.40 -15.64
N PHE A 112 9.87 5.66 -15.61
CA PHE A 112 9.14 5.25 -16.80
C PHE A 112 8.30 6.44 -17.30
N TRP A 113 8.70 6.99 -18.45
CA TRP A 113 7.97 8.00 -19.19
C TRP A 113 7.81 7.48 -20.60
N ASP A 114 6.64 6.92 -20.94
CA ASP A 114 6.37 6.21 -22.20
C ASP A 114 7.07 6.78 -23.47
N PHE A 115 7.07 8.10 -23.67
CA PHE A 115 7.71 8.80 -24.78
C PHE A 115 9.24 8.63 -24.82
N GLY A 116 9.90 8.71 -23.67
CA GLY A 116 11.34 8.46 -23.50
C GLY A 116 11.69 7.01 -23.20
N SER A 117 10.72 6.20 -22.74
CA SER A 117 10.94 4.84 -22.23
C SER A 117 10.58 3.73 -23.21
N LEU A 118 9.65 3.98 -24.14
CA LEU A 118 9.28 3.06 -25.22
C LEU A 118 9.82 3.56 -26.56
N HIS A 119 10.04 2.66 -27.51
CA HIS A 119 10.39 3.05 -28.88
C HIS A 119 9.22 3.79 -29.53
N GLN A 120 9.45 5.03 -29.97
CA GLN A 120 8.43 5.85 -30.63
C GLN A 120 8.59 5.82 -32.15
N HIS A 121 7.58 6.29 -32.87
CA HIS A 121 7.80 6.70 -34.26
C HIS A 121 8.53 8.05 -34.26
N PRO A 122 9.77 8.13 -34.75
CA PRO A 122 10.59 9.33 -34.60
C PRO A 122 10.10 10.51 -35.46
N ASP A 123 9.61 10.26 -36.67
CA ASP A 123 9.05 11.30 -37.55
C ASP A 123 7.97 10.71 -38.48
N PRO A 124 6.77 10.40 -37.93
CA PRO A 124 5.65 9.88 -38.71
C PRO A 124 5.25 10.78 -39.88
N PRO A 125 5.18 12.12 -39.74
CA PRO A 125 4.84 13.01 -40.85
C PRO A 125 5.77 12.88 -42.06
N ASN A 126 7.07 12.63 -41.84
CA ASN A 126 8.05 12.44 -42.91
C ASN A 126 8.32 10.96 -43.24
N GLY A 127 7.47 10.04 -42.74
CA GLY A 127 7.55 8.61 -43.06
C GLY A 127 8.66 7.84 -42.34
N VAL A 128 9.31 8.43 -41.33
CA VAL A 128 10.31 7.74 -40.52
C VAL A 128 9.60 6.97 -39.40
N LEU A 129 9.46 5.66 -39.61
CA LEU A 129 8.78 4.74 -38.70
C LEU A 129 9.77 3.85 -37.93
N ARG A 130 9.27 3.16 -36.91
CA ARG A 130 10.02 2.16 -36.16
C ARG A 130 10.44 1.01 -37.06
N THR A 131 11.65 0.48 -36.83
CA THR A 131 12.05 -0.81 -37.43
C THR A 131 11.19 -1.96 -36.90
N GLU A 132 11.27 -3.14 -37.52
CA GLU A 132 10.54 -4.32 -37.06
C GLU A 132 10.92 -4.69 -35.62
N GLU A 133 12.21 -4.62 -35.28
CA GLU A 133 12.73 -4.89 -33.94
C GLU A 133 12.21 -3.86 -32.93
N GLN A 134 12.25 -2.57 -33.29
CA GLN A 134 11.73 -1.50 -32.43
C GLN A 134 10.22 -1.63 -32.22
N ASN A 135 9.48 -2.07 -33.24
CA ASN A 135 8.05 -2.33 -33.13
C ASN A 135 7.75 -3.54 -32.24
N ALA A 136 8.55 -4.60 -32.32
CA ALA A 136 8.45 -5.75 -31.42
C ALA A 136 8.71 -5.34 -29.96
N LEU A 137 9.78 -4.57 -29.71
CA LEU A 137 10.11 -4.05 -28.39
C LEU A 137 9.02 -3.13 -27.84
N PHE A 138 8.43 -2.26 -28.65
CA PHE A 138 7.31 -1.44 -28.22
C PHE A 138 6.07 -2.27 -27.86
N LYS A 139 5.70 -3.26 -28.67
CA LYS A 139 4.56 -4.15 -28.37
C LYS A 139 4.80 -4.91 -27.07
N HIS A 140 6.03 -5.37 -26.85
CA HIS A 140 6.42 -6.01 -25.60
C HIS A 140 6.29 -5.03 -24.43
N GLY A 141 6.81 -3.80 -24.57
CA GLY A 141 6.73 -2.77 -23.54
C GLY A 141 5.28 -2.38 -23.19
N LEU A 142 4.41 -2.28 -24.19
CA LEU A 142 2.97 -2.10 -23.97
C LEU A 142 2.36 -3.23 -23.13
N GLY A 143 2.79 -4.47 -23.36
CA GLY A 143 2.36 -5.63 -22.57
C GLY A 143 2.79 -5.58 -21.10
N CYS A 144 3.86 -4.83 -20.78
CA CYS A 144 4.41 -4.72 -19.43
C CYS A 144 3.86 -3.54 -18.61
N LEU A 145 3.06 -2.66 -19.21
CA LEU A 145 2.55 -1.46 -18.52
C LEU A 145 1.76 -1.82 -17.27
N GLY A 146 0.92 -2.86 -17.36
CA GLY A 146 0.16 -3.36 -16.23
C GLY A 146 1.06 -3.64 -15.03
N THR A 147 2.12 -4.45 -15.23
CA THR A 147 3.10 -4.76 -14.19
C THR A 147 3.75 -3.50 -13.60
N LEU A 148 4.20 -2.55 -14.42
CA LEU A 148 4.85 -1.32 -13.94
C LEU A 148 3.93 -0.45 -13.10
N TYR A 149 2.73 -0.17 -13.60
CA TYR A 149 1.79 0.74 -12.95
C TYR A 149 1.04 0.10 -11.79
N SER A 150 0.82 -1.21 -11.78
CA SER A 150 0.08 -1.89 -10.70
C SER A 150 0.97 -2.45 -9.59
N HIS A 151 2.29 -2.58 -9.81
CA HIS A 151 3.22 -3.04 -8.79
C HIS A 151 3.04 -2.27 -7.46
N PRO A 152 3.00 -2.96 -6.31
CA PRO A 152 2.68 -2.33 -5.03
C PRO A 152 3.75 -1.36 -4.51
N GLN A 153 4.98 -1.49 -5.01
CA GLN A 153 6.16 -0.75 -4.54
C GLN A 153 6.74 0.25 -5.56
N THR A 154 6.07 0.49 -6.70
CA THR A 154 6.48 1.53 -7.65
C THR A 154 5.74 2.84 -7.38
N PHE A 155 6.41 3.97 -7.61
CA PHE A 155 5.73 5.26 -7.63
C PHE A 155 4.92 5.40 -8.92
N VAL A 156 3.76 6.03 -8.83
CA VAL A 156 3.00 6.52 -9.98
C VAL A 156 2.77 8.01 -9.81
N LEU A 157 3.34 8.78 -10.72
CA LEU A 157 3.21 10.24 -10.77
C LEU A 157 2.15 10.58 -11.82
N ARG A 158 1.10 11.30 -11.42
CA ARG A 158 -0.07 11.58 -12.27
C ARG A 158 -0.18 13.07 -12.53
N LEU A 159 -0.19 13.45 -13.80
CA LEU A 159 -0.41 14.84 -14.23
C LEU A 159 -1.89 15.03 -14.56
N THR A 160 -2.73 15.16 -13.51
CA THR A 160 -4.20 15.21 -13.69
C THR A 160 -4.73 16.56 -14.16
N SER A 161 -3.94 17.62 -13.99
CA SER A 161 -4.21 18.97 -14.50
C SER A 161 -3.27 19.30 -15.66
N PHE A 162 -3.74 20.16 -16.57
CA PHE A 162 -2.88 20.70 -17.62
C PHE A 162 -1.77 21.57 -17.01
N PRO A 163 -0.62 21.70 -17.70
CA PRO A 163 0.40 22.64 -17.29
C PRO A 163 -0.10 24.09 -17.37
N ASP A 164 0.48 24.95 -16.54
CA ASP A 164 0.04 26.35 -16.43
C ASP A 164 0.25 27.09 -17.75
N GLY A 165 -0.75 27.86 -18.18
CA GLY A 165 -0.76 28.53 -19.48
C GLY A 165 -1.05 27.62 -20.69
N HIS A 166 -1.58 26.42 -20.48
CA HIS A 166 -2.28 25.66 -21.53
C HIS A 166 -3.80 25.80 -21.37
N GLU A 167 -4.45 26.55 -22.26
CA GLU A 167 -5.90 26.58 -22.35
C GLU A 167 -6.40 25.53 -23.35
N ALA A 168 -7.61 25.00 -23.15
CA ALA A 168 -8.21 24.05 -24.08
C ALA A 168 -8.37 24.61 -25.51
N GLY A 169 -8.43 25.94 -25.64
CA GLY A 169 -8.47 26.65 -26.92
C GLY A 169 -7.14 26.74 -27.69
N ASP A 170 -6.02 26.41 -27.05
CA ASP A 170 -4.68 26.42 -27.66
C ASP A 170 -4.32 25.12 -28.37
N GLN A 171 -5.20 24.11 -28.30
CA GLN A 171 -4.92 22.79 -28.85
C GLN A 171 -5.12 22.76 -30.37
N ALA A 172 -4.10 22.29 -31.09
CA ALA A 172 -4.15 22.14 -32.54
C ALA A 172 -5.30 21.20 -32.96
N GLU A 173 -5.88 21.46 -34.13
CA GLU A 173 -6.98 20.66 -34.69
C GLU A 173 -6.61 19.16 -34.74
N GLY A 174 -7.48 18.30 -34.20
CA GLY A 174 -7.23 16.86 -34.08
C GLY A 174 -6.54 16.40 -32.79
N THR A 175 -6.26 17.32 -31.85
CA THR A 175 -5.77 16.98 -30.51
C THR A 175 -6.90 16.46 -29.63
N ASN A 176 -6.64 15.43 -28.83
CA ASN A 176 -7.60 15.02 -27.81
C ASN A 176 -7.65 16.09 -26.71
N VAL A 177 -8.78 16.78 -26.58
CA VAL A 177 -9.05 17.81 -25.56
C VAL A 177 -9.61 17.26 -24.25
N ALA A 178 -9.82 15.94 -24.16
CA ALA A 178 -10.40 15.31 -22.99
C ALA A 178 -9.53 15.56 -21.74
N LYS A 179 -10.20 15.73 -20.60
CA LYS A 179 -9.54 15.81 -19.29
C LYS A 179 -8.86 14.48 -18.98
N TYR A 180 -7.90 14.49 -18.05
CA TYR A 180 -7.13 13.31 -17.65
C TYR A 180 -7.99 12.05 -17.45
N PHE A 181 -9.05 12.16 -16.64
CA PHE A 181 -9.94 11.05 -16.29
C PHE A 181 -10.84 10.54 -17.44
N ASP A 182 -10.90 11.28 -18.54
CA ASP A 182 -11.73 10.96 -19.72
C ASP A 182 -10.88 10.37 -20.86
N ARG A 183 -9.58 10.20 -20.64
CA ARG A 183 -8.65 9.54 -21.57
C ARG A 183 -8.47 8.08 -21.17
N GLY A 184 -8.62 7.17 -22.13
CA GLY A 184 -8.58 5.73 -21.88
C GLY A 184 -7.30 5.26 -21.20
N TRP A 185 -6.13 5.68 -21.72
CA TRP A 185 -4.84 5.32 -21.12
C TRP A 185 -4.63 5.93 -19.73
N CYS A 186 -4.83 7.23 -19.56
CA CYS A 186 -4.69 7.89 -18.26
C CYS A 186 -5.62 7.26 -17.20
N TYR A 187 -6.87 6.97 -17.58
CA TYR A 187 -7.83 6.27 -16.73
C TYR A 187 -7.32 4.87 -16.34
N THR A 188 -6.80 4.11 -17.30
CA THR A 188 -6.25 2.76 -17.06
C THR A 188 -5.05 2.78 -16.11
N GLU A 189 -4.10 3.66 -16.37
CA GLU A 189 -2.88 3.82 -15.56
C GLU A 189 -3.22 4.23 -14.13
N GLN A 190 -4.21 5.10 -13.95
CA GLN A 190 -4.73 5.43 -12.63
C GLN A 190 -5.39 4.23 -11.95
N CYS A 191 -6.18 3.42 -12.65
CA CYS A 191 -6.80 2.24 -12.06
C CYS A 191 -5.75 1.20 -11.64
N TRP A 192 -4.69 0.97 -12.43
CA TRP A 192 -3.54 0.17 -12.02
C TRP A 192 -2.81 0.75 -10.80
N ALA A 193 -2.59 2.07 -10.80
CA ALA A 193 -2.05 2.76 -9.64
C ALA A 193 -2.96 2.64 -8.41
N GLY A 194 -4.27 2.43 -8.59
CA GLY A 194 -5.25 2.25 -7.53
C GLY A 194 -5.27 0.86 -6.90
N THR A 195 -4.69 -0.16 -7.55
CA THR A 195 -4.90 -1.58 -7.21
C THR A 195 -4.47 -1.95 -5.78
N THR A 196 -3.17 -1.93 -5.47
CA THR A 196 -2.66 -2.42 -4.16
C THR A 196 -1.66 -1.49 -3.47
N LYS A 197 -1.06 -0.54 -4.19
CA LYS A 197 0.00 0.34 -3.66
C LYS A 197 -0.52 1.34 -2.62
N ALA A 198 0.36 1.75 -1.72
CA ALA A 198 0.04 2.76 -0.71
C ALA A 198 -0.22 4.15 -1.33
N SER A 199 -0.92 5.01 -0.59
CA SER A 199 -1.28 6.37 -1.02
C SER A 199 -0.08 7.23 -1.41
N TYR A 200 1.00 7.18 -0.61
CA TYR A 200 2.25 7.93 -0.84
C TYR A 200 3.05 7.49 -2.08
N LEU A 201 2.67 6.38 -2.71
CA LEU A 201 3.25 5.90 -3.97
C LEU A 201 2.39 6.30 -5.19
N SER A 202 1.27 7.01 -5.02
CA SER A 202 0.41 7.44 -6.14
C SER A 202 0.12 8.93 -6.05
N LEU A 203 1.08 9.73 -6.53
CA LEU A 203 1.10 11.18 -6.36
C LEU A 203 0.41 11.89 -7.52
N ASP A 204 -0.59 12.71 -7.19
CA ASP A 204 -1.23 13.61 -8.14
C ASP A 204 -0.45 14.94 -8.25
N LEU A 205 0.48 14.99 -9.20
CA LEU A 205 1.28 16.19 -9.48
C LEU A 205 0.43 17.34 -10.02
N GLY A 206 -0.81 17.09 -10.46
CA GLY A 206 -1.74 18.14 -10.85
C GLY A 206 -2.17 19.04 -9.69
N LYS A 207 -1.92 18.62 -8.44
CA LYS A 207 -2.20 19.36 -7.20
C LYS A 207 -1.01 20.17 -6.68
N MET A 208 0.15 20.05 -7.32
CA MET A 208 1.32 20.85 -6.92
C MET A 208 1.02 22.34 -7.04
N ARG A 209 1.45 23.10 -6.05
CA ARG A 209 1.29 24.55 -6.00
C ARG A 209 2.40 25.26 -6.78
N ASP A 210 2.01 26.32 -7.46
CA ASP A 210 2.94 27.17 -8.20
C ASP A 210 3.82 28.00 -7.25
N GLY A 211 5.09 28.14 -7.63
CA GLY A 211 6.07 28.91 -6.87
C GLY A 211 6.47 28.31 -5.51
N VAL A 212 5.94 27.13 -5.15
CA VAL A 212 6.28 26.44 -3.90
C VAL A 212 7.45 25.48 -4.12
N GLU A 213 8.52 25.62 -3.33
CA GLU A 213 9.54 24.58 -3.22
C GLU A 213 9.03 23.47 -2.31
N TYR A 214 9.20 22.23 -2.76
CA TYR A 214 8.72 21.05 -2.07
C TYR A 214 9.90 20.26 -1.51
N ASP A 215 9.79 19.84 -0.25
CA ASP A 215 10.46 18.62 0.22
C ASP A 215 9.56 17.41 -0.06
N SER A 216 10.09 16.19 0.17
CA SER A 216 9.35 14.94 -0.04
C SER A 216 8.01 14.92 0.71
N ARG A 217 8.01 15.36 1.99
CA ARG A 217 6.84 15.35 2.87
C ARG A 217 5.74 16.29 2.39
N GLY A 218 6.09 17.52 2.04
CA GLY A 218 5.16 18.51 1.50
C GLY A 218 4.60 18.09 0.14
N LEU A 219 5.43 17.46 -0.71
CA LEU A 219 4.98 16.97 -2.01
C LEU A 219 3.92 15.90 -1.82
N VAL A 220 4.22 14.87 -1.02
CA VAL A 220 3.28 13.79 -0.71
C VAL A 220 2.03 14.36 -0.08
N GLY A 221 2.18 15.25 0.91
CA GLY A 221 1.08 15.87 1.64
C GLY A 221 0.04 16.57 0.76
N ASP A 222 0.47 17.30 -0.27
CA ASP A 222 -0.43 17.96 -1.22
C ASP A 222 -0.96 16.98 -2.29
N CYS A 223 -0.10 16.09 -2.79
CA CYS A 223 -0.41 15.23 -3.94
C CYS A 223 -1.29 14.01 -3.62
N VAL A 224 -1.58 13.71 -2.35
CA VAL A 224 -2.45 12.57 -1.95
C VAL A 224 -3.85 12.98 -1.46
N GLN A 225 -4.15 14.29 -1.39
CA GLN A 225 -5.41 14.80 -0.84
C GLN A 225 -6.65 14.41 -1.69
N ASP A 226 -7.84 14.63 -1.14
CA ASP A 226 -9.16 14.52 -1.78
C ASP A 226 -9.46 13.21 -2.53
N GLY A 227 -9.02 12.06 -2.01
CA GLY A 227 -9.29 10.80 -2.68
C GLY A 227 -8.61 10.67 -4.05
N GLY A 228 -7.44 11.32 -4.20
CA GLY A 228 -6.68 11.32 -5.45
C GLY A 228 -6.41 9.91 -5.99
N ARG A 229 -6.24 8.91 -5.11
CA ARG A 229 -6.23 7.48 -5.47
C ARG A 229 -7.63 6.91 -5.27
N ARG A 230 -8.21 6.34 -6.32
CA ARG A 230 -9.52 5.65 -6.29
C ARG A 230 -9.37 4.18 -5.88
N PRO A 231 -10.44 3.53 -5.36
CA PRO A 231 -10.43 2.10 -5.11
C PRO A 231 -10.18 1.29 -6.38
N PRO A 232 -9.70 0.04 -6.25
CA PRO A 232 -9.65 -0.88 -7.38
C PRO A 232 -11.04 -1.09 -8.01
N LEU A 233 -11.07 -1.50 -9.27
CA LEU A 233 -12.28 -1.90 -9.98
C LEU A 233 -12.18 -3.36 -10.40
N LEU A 234 -13.32 -4.08 -10.35
CA LEU A 234 -13.43 -5.36 -11.03
C LEU A 234 -13.16 -5.20 -12.54
N PRO A 235 -12.57 -6.19 -13.22
CA PRO A 235 -12.33 -6.12 -14.67
C PRO A 235 -13.58 -5.77 -15.48
N SER A 236 -14.75 -6.28 -15.10
CA SER A 236 -16.03 -5.99 -15.74
C SER A 236 -16.48 -4.53 -15.56
N ALA A 237 -16.37 -3.99 -14.35
CA ALA A 237 -16.70 -2.60 -14.04
C ALA A 237 -15.74 -1.63 -14.75
N PHE A 238 -14.44 -1.93 -14.73
CA PHE A 238 -13.43 -1.20 -15.50
C PHE A 238 -13.76 -1.21 -16.99
N ALA A 239 -14.10 -2.37 -17.56
CA ALA A 239 -14.42 -2.50 -18.98
C ALA A 239 -15.66 -1.65 -19.37
N ALA A 240 -16.66 -1.56 -18.50
CA ALA A 240 -17.85 -0.74 -18.71
C ALA A 240 -17.54 0.77 -18.66
N GLU A 241 -16.70 1.21 -17.72
CA GLU A 241 -16.27 2.61 -17.65
C GLU A 241 -15.35 3.00 -18.81
N LEU A 242 -14.47 2.09 -19.25
CA LEU A 242 -13.57 2.32 -20.37
C LEU A 242 -14.32 2.61 -21.67
N GLU A 243 -15.55 2.09 -21.84
CA GLU A 243 -16.36 2.38 -23.03
C GLU A 243 -16.69 3.86 -23.20
N LYS A 244 -16.75 4.59 -22.09
CA LYS A 244 -17.05 6.03 -22.05
C LYS A 244 -15.82 6.89 -22.31
N LYS A 245 -14.62 6.30 -22.40
CA LYS A 245 -13.35 7.02 -22.49
C LYS A 245 -12.91 7.23 -23.93
N SER A 246 -12.14 8.30 -24.13
CA SER A 246 -11.59 8.70 -25.43
C SER A 246 -10.15 8.20 -25.63
N PHE A 247 -9.80 7.85 -26.87
CA PHE A 247 -8.44 7.49 -27.26
C PHE A 247 -7.95 8.45 -28.36
N THR A 248 -6.69 8.84 -28.29
CA THR A 248 -6.06 9.91 -29.09
C THR A 248 -5.91 9.57 -30.58
N ASN A 249 -5.96 8.30 -30.98
CA ASN A 249 -5.49 7.86 -32.31
C ASN A 249 -6.54 7.19 -33.19
N GLY A 250 -7.84 7.26 -32.87
CA GLY A 250 -8.92 6.65 -33.67
C GLY A 250 -8.87 5.11 -33.78
N LYS A 251 -7.80 4.48 -33.29
CA LYS A 251 -7.67 3.05 -33.07
C LYS A 251 -8.41 2.70 -31.79
N ASP A 252 -9.29 1.71 -31.88
CA ASP A 252 -9.99 1.18 -30.72
C ASP A 252 -9.02 0.32 -29.90
N ASP A 253 -8.22 0.97 -29.04
CA ASP A 253 -7.31 0.30 -28.11
C ASP A 253 -8.07 -0.35 -26.94
N LYS A 254 -9.40 -0.14 -26.82
CA LYS A 254 -10.21 -0.70 -25.71
C LYS A 254 -10.05 -2.21 -25.52
N PRO A 255 -10.07 -3.07 -26.57
CA PRO A 255 -9.90 -4.51 -26.38
C PRO A 255 -8.54 -4.87 -25.80
N LEU A 256 -7.47 -4.18 -26.23
CA LEU A 256 -6.13 -4.36 -25.69
C LEU A 256 -6.09 -3.93 -24.22
N VAL A 257 -6.60 -2.74 -23.93
CA VAL A 257 -6.58 -2.14 -22.59
C VAL A 257 -7.37 -2.97 -21.59
N LYS A 258 -8.56 -3.47 -21.95
CA LYS A 258 -9.35 -4.38 -21.11
C LYS A 258 -8.56 -5.63 -20.72
N ARG A 259 -7.94 -6.28 -21.70
CA ARG A 259 -7.12 -7.48 -21.47
C ARG A 259 -5.91 -7.18 -20.58
N LEU A 260 -5.22 -6.08 -20.81
CA LEU A 260 -4.07 -5.68 -19.98
C LEU A 260 -4.51 -5.37 -18.54
N TYR A 261 -5.66 -4.72 -18.38
CA TYR A 261 -6.21 -4.42 -17.06
C TYR A 261 -6.55 -5.69 -16.29
N GLU A 262 -7.31 -6.59 -16.91
CA GLU A 262 -7.70 -7.88 -16.32
C GLU A 262 -6.48 -8.70 -15.88
N ALA A 263 -5.48 -8.86 -16.77
CA ALA A 263 -4.26 -9.62 -16.45
C ALA A 263 -3.49 -9.00 -15.26
N ALA A 264 -3.34 -7.67 -15.24
CA ALA A 264 -2.64 -6.99 -14.14
C ALA A 264 -3.43 -7.04 -12.83
N PHE A 265 -4.77 -7.00 -12.90
CA PHE A 265 -5.64 -7.14 -11.74
C PHE A 265 -5.49 -8.55 -11.16
N GLU A 266 -5.68 -9.60 -11.96
CA GLU A 266 -5.54 -10.99 -11.50
C GLU A 266 -4.15 -11.26 -10.90
N GLU A 267 -3.10 -10.77 -11.54
CA GLU A 267 -1.74 -10.99 -11.08
C GLU A 267 -1.39 -10.21 -9.81
N GLN A 268 -1.60 -8.89 -9.79
CA GLN A 268 -1.14 -8.06 -8.67
C GLN A 268 -2.15 -8.00 -7.53
N PHE A 269 -3.45 -7.98 -7.81
CA PHE A 269 -4.47 -8.05 -6.77
C PHE A 269 -4.58 -9.47 -6.19
N GLY A 270 -4.48 -10.51 -7.03
CA GLY A 270 -4.50 -11.90 -6.57
C GLY A 270 -3.29 -12.32 -5.72
N LYS A 271 -2.13 -11.69 -5.91
CA LYS A 271 -0.94 -11.88 -5.06
C LYS A 271 -0.94 -11.03 -3.79
N ALA A 272 -1.87 -10.07 -3.65
CA ALA A 272 -1.83 -9.10 -2.57
C ALA A 272 -2.11 -9.77 -1.22
N THR A 273 -1.10 -9.81 -0.35
CA THR A 273 -1.23 -10.30 1.03
C THR A 273 -1.55 -9.18 2.02
N LEU A 274 -1.44 -7.92 1.59
CA LEU A 274 -1.70 -6.73 2.38
C LEU A 274 -2.33 -5.66 1.47
N LEU A 275 -3.43 -5.06 1.92
CA LEU A 275 -4.07 -3.95 1.24
C LEU A 275 -3.98 -2.69 2.10
N ASN A 276 -3.17 -1.73 1.67
CA ASN A 276 -3.00 -0.47 2.39
C ASN A 276 -3.85 0.64 1.75
N TYR A 277 -5.00 0.92 2.36
CA TYR A 277 -5.94 1.97 1.93
C TYR A 277 -6.03 3.14 2.92
N PHE A 278 -5.06 3.25 3.83
CA PHE A 278 -5.07 4.28 4.88
C PHE A 278 -4.93 5.71 4.31
N GLY A 279 -5.64 6.66 4.92
CA GLY A 279 -5.48 8.09 4.65
C GLY A 279 -5.96 8.53 3.26
N LEU A 280 -6.80 7.73 2.61
CA LEU A 280 -7.29 8.03 1.25
C LEU A 280 -8.49 8.95 1.19
N GLY A 281 -9.10 9.29 2.33
CA GLY A 281 -10.30 10.14 2.36
C GLY A 281 -11.49 9.54 1.60
N TRP A 282 -11.54 8.21 1.49
CA TRP A 282 -12.63 7.46 0.87
C TRP A 282 -13.91 7.54 1.72
N GLY A 283 -15.05 7.70 1.05
CA GLY A 283 -16.37 7.67 1.67
C GLY A 283 -17.17 6.42 1.29
N ASP A 284 -18.47 6.47 1.47
CA ASP A 284 -19.41 5.36 1.23
C ASP A 284 -19.27 4.73 -0.16
N ALA A 285 -19.23 5.57 -1.19
CA ALA A 285 -19.17 5.11 -2.56
C ALA A 285 -17.88 4.33 -2.84
N GLU A 286 -16.75 4.81 -2.30
CA GLU A 286 -15.46 4.15 -2.46
C GLU A 286 -15.36 2.83 -1.67
N ALA A 287 -15.96 2.77 -0.48
CA ALA A 287 -16.01 1.55 0.32
C ALA A 287 -16.85 0.45 -0.36
N VAL A 288 -18.00 0.82 -0.94
CA VAL A 288 -18.84 -0.09 -1.75
C VAL A 288 -18.02 -0.65 -2.92
N GLN A 289 -17.35 0.22 -3.66
CA GLN A 289 -16.54 -0.19 -4.81
C GLN A 289 -15.41 -1.15 -4.40
N LEU A 290 -14.71 -0.87 -3.29
CA LEU A 290 -13.70 -1.77 -2.76
C LEU A 290 -14.30 -3.13 -2.41
N ALA A 291 -15.44 -3.16 -1.72
CA ALA A 291 -16.11 -4.40 -1.34
C ALA A 291 -16.44 -5.27 -2.57
N GLU A 292 -16.93 -4.67 -3.66
CA GLU A 292 -17.18 -5.38 -4.92
C GLU A 292 -15.94 -6.10 -5.44
N THR A 293 -14.74 -5.50 -5.31
CA THR A 293 -13.48 -6.13 -5.76
C THR A 293 -12.99 -7.28 -4.89
N LEU A 294 -13.38 -7.30 -3.61
CA LEU A 294 -13.01 -8.35 -2.66
C LEU A 294 -13.93 -9.57 -2.77
N ILE A 295 -15.11 -9.40 -3.38
CA ILE A 295 -16.16 -10.41 -3.45
C ILE A 295 -16.22 -11.00 -4.86
N VAL A 296 -15.32 -11.94 -5.15
CA VAL A 296 -15.31 -12.61 -6.47
C VAL A 296 -16.45 -13.64 -6.61
N ASP A 297 -17.21 -13.97 -5.55
CA ASP A 297 -18.21 -15.06 -5.57
C ASP A 297 -19.50 -14.88 -4.74
N SER A 298 -19.94 -13.67 -4.35
CA SER A 298 -21.18 -13.51 -3.54
C SER A 298 -21.95 -12.18 -3.71
N GLN A 299 -23.27 -12.29 -3.93
CA GLN A 299 -24.36 -11.28 -3.90
C GLN A 299 -24.03 -9.80 -3.56
N PRO A 300 -23.63 -8.97 -4.55
CA PRO A 300 -23.21 -7.56 -4.35
C PRO A 300 -24.32 -6.55 -3.99
N ALA A 301 -25.60 -6.86 -4.25
CA ALA A 301 -26.71 -5.90 -4.06
C ALA A 301 -27.09 -5.66 -2.59
N GLU A 302 -26.82 -6.62 -1.69
CA GLU A 302 -27.20 -6.51 -0.27
C GLU A 302 -26.20 -5.68 0.55
N LEU A 303 -24.90 -5.73 0.22
CA LEU A 303 -23.88 -4.90 0.86
C LEU A 303 -24.01 -3.41 0.47
N ALA A 304 -24.31 -3.12 -0.79
CA ALA A 304 -24.53 -1.74 -1.24
C ALA A 304 -25.74 -1.06 -0.56
N ALA A 305 -26.72 -1.84 -0.10
CA ALA A 305 -27.82 -1.36 0.73
C ALA A 305 -27.39 -1.08 2.18
N LEU A 306 -26.49 -1.91 2.73
CA LEU A 306 -25.94 -1.76 4.07
C LEU A 306 -25.10 -0.47 4.23
N PHE A 307 -24.22 -0.20 3.27
CA PHE A 307 -23.41 1.03 3.25
C PHE A 307 -24.27 2.30 3.21
N LYS A 308 -25.42 2.26 2.51
CA LYS A 308 -26.37 3.37 2.46
C LYS A 308 -27.12 3.60 3.78
N GLU A 309 -27.30 2.57 4.62
CA GLU A 309 -28.02 2.67 5.89
C GLU A 309 -27.13 3.11 7.07
N GLN A 310 -25.84 2.74 7.08
CA GLN A 310 -24.95 3.00 8.22
C GLN A 310 -24.04 4.25 8.08
N GLY A 311 -23.68 4.67 6.86
CA GLY A 311 -22.73 5.76 6.63
C GLY A 311 -21.27 5.38 6.95
N ALA A 312 -20.37 5.60 6.00
CA ALA A 312 -19.02 4.99 5.94
C ALA A 312 -18.02 5.48 6.98
N ALA A 313 -18.40 6.42 7.84
CA ALA A 313 -17.51 6.88 8.91
C ALA A 313 -17.20 5.77 9.94
N GLU A 314 -17.97 4.68 9.96
CA GLU A 314 -17.87 3.60 10.95
C GLU A 314 -17.66 2.22 10.29
N CYS A 315 -16.75 2.12 9.32
CA CYS A 315 -16.38 0.87 8.61
C CYS A 315 -15.69 -0.22 9.48
N THR A 316 -15.94 -0.28 10.77
CA THR A 316 -15.52 -1.38 11.67
C THR A 316 -16.47 -2.57 11.65
N GLU A 317 -17.73 -2.40 11.24
CA GLU A 317 -18.78 -3.45 11.30
C GLU A 317 -18.91 -4.31 10.02
N LEU A 318 -18.19 -3.95 8.94
CA LEU A 318 -18.34 -4.62 7.64
C LEU A 318 -18.10 -6.13 7.71
N MET A 319 -17.15 -6.56 8.55
CA MET A 319 -16.79 -7.96 8.76
C MET A 319 -17.89 -8.73 9.52
N ALA A 320 -18.53 -8.11 10.51
CA ALA A 320 -19.55 -8.75 11.34
C ALA A 320 -20.86 -8.99 10.56
N VAL A 321 -21.25 -8.04 9.70
CA VAL A 321 -22.48 -8.15 8.90
C VAL A 321 -22.31 -9.11 7.71
N CYS A 322 -21.13 -9.17 7.11
CA CYS A 322 -20.84 -10.16 6.07
C CYS A 322 -21.05 -11.60 6.61
N GLU A 323 -20.70 -11.85 7.86
CA GLU A 323 -20.76 -13.20 8.43
C GLU A 323 -22.14 -13.61 8.99
N GLU A 324 -22.90 -12.68 9.59
CA GLU A 324 -24.27 -12.97 10.04
C GLU A 324 -25.17 -13.43 8.88
N ARG A 325 -24.81 -13.04 7.65
CA ARG A 325 -25.50 -13.39 6.41
C ARG A 325 -24.77 -14.43 5.54
N GLY A 326 -23.67 -15.01 6.03
CA GLY A 326 -22.96 -16.11 5.37
C GLY A 326 -22.10 -15.74 4.16
N ILE A 327 -21.74 -14.46 4.01
CA ILE A 327 -20.88 -13.92 2.94
C ILE A 327 -19.40 -14.17 3.31
N LYS A 328 -18.68 -14.93 2.47
CA LYS A 328 -17.27 -15.31 2.72
C LYS A 328 -16.31 -14.28 2.13
N LEU A 329 -15.62 -13.53 2.99
CA LEU A 329 -14.52 -12.63 2.59
C LEU A 329 -13.20 -13.41 2.38
N PRO A 330 -12.29 -12.93 1.50
CA PRO A 330 -11.02 -13.61 1.24
C PRO A 330 -10.04 -13.50 2.42
N MET A 331 -9.87 -14.64 3.11
CA MET A 331 -8.62 -15.19 3.67
C MET A 331 -7.57 -14.22 4.28
N GLN A 332 -7.88 -13.50 5.36
CA GLN A 332 -6.83 -12.86 6.17
C GLN A 332 -6.43 -13.75 7.36
N THR A 333 -5.16 -14.16 7.38
CA THR A 333 -4.52 -14.81 8.54
C THR A 333 -3.76 -13.79 9.40
N GLU A 334 -3.61 -12.56 8.95
CA GLU A 334 -2.90 -11.50 9.68
C GLU A 334 -3.67 -10.18 9.61
N LEU A 335 -3.82 -9.54 10.77
CA LEU A 335 -4.34 -8.19 10.94
C LEU A 335 -3.24 -7.31 11.55
N ASP A 336 -2.75 -6.34 10.79
CA ASP A 336 -1.78 -5.34 11.26
C ASP A 336 -2.46 -3.97 11.37
N TYR A 337 -2.76 -3.59 12.61
CA TYR A 337 -3.29 -2.29 13.02
C TYR A 337 -2.26 -1.50 13.84
N SER A 338 -0.97 -1.75 13.61
CA SER A 338 0.09 -1.03 14.31
C SER A 338 0.19 0.44 13.87
N GLY A 339 0.25 1.35 14.83
CA GLY A 339 0.42 2.79 14.56
C GLY A 339 -0.76 3.46 13.85
N LEU A 340 -2.00 3.03 14.13
CA LEU A 340 -3.23 3.63 13.60
C LEU A 340 -3.82 4.74 14.51
N GLY A 341 -3.23 4.97 15.68
CA GLY A 341 -3.72 5.93 16.68
C GLY A 341 -4.81 5.40 17.58
N TRP A 342 -5.03 4.09 17.56
CA TRP A 342 -6.11 3.45 18.29
C TRP A 342 -5.95 3.64 19.79
N GLY A 343 -6.99 4.16 20.42
CA GLY A 343 -7.15 4.22 21.85
C GLY A 343 -7.93 3.00 22.36
N GLY A 344 -8.46 3.13 23.58
CA GLY A 344 -9.28 2.08 24.18
C GLY A 344 -10.60 1.82 23.46
N ALA A 345 -11.18 2.83 22.81
CA ALA A 345 -12.47 2.72 22.12
C ALA A 345 -12.35 1.86 20.85
N GLU A 346 -11.35 2.12 20.02
CA GLU A 346 -11.10 1.35 18.79
C GLU A 346 -10.71 -0.09 19.11
N ALA A 347 -9.94 -0.30 20.18
CA ALA A 347 -9.63 -1.64 20.68
C ALA A 347 -10.88 -2.39 21.19
N ALA A 348 -11.85 -1.69 21.79
CA ALA A 348 -13.10 -2.29 22.21
C ALA A 348 -13.98 -2.70 21.01
N GLN A 349 -14.02 -1.88 19.96
CA GLN A 349 -14.71 -2.24 18.72
C GLN A 349 -14.07 -3.46 18.05
N LEU A 350 -12.73 -3.50 17.94
CA LEU A 350 -12.05 -4.70 17.44
C LEU A 350 -12.37 -5.91 18.33
N ALA A 351 -12.41 -5.74 19.64
CA ALA A 351 -12.75 -6.81 20.57
C ALA A 351 -14.16 -7.37 20.31
N GLU A 352 -15.15 -6.54 20.03
CA GLU A 352 -16.50 -7.00 19.65
C GLU A 352 -16.48 -7.83 18.36
N VAL A 353 -15.71 -7.41 17.36
CA VAL A 353 -15.52 -8.17 16.10
C VAL A 353 -14.82 -9.51 16.34
N LEU A 354 -13.81 -9.55 17.21
CA LEU A 354 -13.16 -10.83 17.55
C LEU A 354 -14.13 -11.74 18.34
N ALA A 355 -14.89 -11.17 19.27
CA ALA A 355 -15.83 -11.90 20.12
C ALA A 355 -16.99 -12.52 19.35
N SER A 356 -17.38 -11.95 18.20
CA SER A 356 -18.44 -12.51 17.34
C SER A 356 -17.97 -13.78 16.59
N GLY A 357 -16.67 -14.07 16.60
CA GLY A 357 -16.08 -15.17 15.82
C GLY A 357 -15.67 -14.76 14.42
N ALA A 358 -15.64 -13.45 14.11
CA ALA A 358 -15.39 -12.95 12.76
C ALA A 358 -13.95 -13.00 12.25
N ALA A 359 -13.08 -13.64 13.02
CA ALA A 359 -11.70 -13.86 12.66
C ALA A 359 -11.30 -15.34 12.84
N PRO A 360 -12.04 -16.31 12.27
CA PRO A 360 -11.86 -17.73 12.58
C PRO A 360 -10.54 -18.30 12.02
N ARG A 361 -9.89 -17.54 11.13
CA ARG A 361 -8.60 -17.88 10.51
C ARG A 361 -7.46 -16.95 10.93
N LEU A 362 -7.69 -16.03 11.87
CA LEU A 362 -6.67 -15.10 12.32
C LEU A 362 -5.54 -15.85 13.03
N GLU A 363 -4.33 -15.70 12.52
CA GLU A 363 -3.09 -16.27 13.04
C GLU A 363 -2.20 -15.19 13.65
N THR A 364 -2.23 -13.95 13.15
CA THR A 364 -1.44 -12.83 13.68
C THR A 364 -2.28 -11.58 13.88
N LEU A 365 -2.21 -10.98 15.07
CA LEU A 365 -2.79 -9.68 15.38
C LEU A 365 -1.69 -8.75 15.88
N ASN A 366 -1.40 -7.71 15.10
CA ASN A 366 -0.40 -6.70 15.44
C ASN A 366 -1.08 -5.37 15.75
N LEU A 367 -1.00 -4.94 17.02
CA LEU A 367 -1.55 -3.69 17.53
C LEU A 367 -0.43 -2.75 18.03
N ASN A 368 0.82 -3.00 17.63
CA ASN A 368 1.99 -2.30 18.15
C ASN A 368 1.92 -0.79 17.93
N ARG A 369 2.57 -0.05 18.83
CA ARG A 369 2.87 1.35 18.62
C ARG A 369 4.13 1.49 17.76
N ARG A 370 3.97 1.89 16.49
CA ARG A 370 5.10 2.21 15.58
C ARG A 370 5.60 3.63 15.82
N ARG A 371 6.88 3.80 16.18
CA ARG A 371 7.56 5.11 16.13
C ARG A 371 8.44 5.13 14.89
N GLY A 372 8.26 6.11 14.01
CA GLY A 372 9.01 6.21 12.74
C GLY A 372 8.36 7.10 11.69
N LEU A 373 7.07 7.43 11.83
CA LEU A 373 6.38 8.42 11.00
C LEU A 373 6.10 9.64 11.89
N GLU A 374 6.81 10.75 11.66
CA GLU A 374 6.94 11.84 12.63
C GLU A 374 5.67 12.67 12.90
N THR A 375 4.56 12.43 12.22
CA THR A 375 3.25 12.90 12.68
C THR A 375 2.14 12.10 12.04
N LEU A 376 1.59 11.13 12.77
CA LEU A 376 0.20 11.10 13.26
C LEU A 376 -0.13 9.69 13.78
N ASN A 377 -0.77 9.64 14.95
CA ASN A 377 -1.54 8.51 15.45
C ASN A 377 -0.75 7.27 15.96
N LEU A 378 -0.24 7.40 17.19
CA LEU A 378 0.34 6.30 17.95
C LEU A 378 -0.75 5.56 18.73
N ASN A 379 -0.80 4.22 18.62
CA ASN A 379 -1.72 3.43 19.44
C ASN A 379 -1.47 3.67 20.95
N GLN A 380 -2.58 3.81 21.68
CA GLN A 380 -2.69 4.08 23.11
C GLN A 380 -3.86 3.28 23.68
N ILE A 381 -3.90 1.99 23.39
CA ILE A 381 -4.99 1.08 23.79
C ILE A 381 -5.30 1.18 25.30
N GLY A 382 -4.25 1.32 26.13
CA GLY A 382 -4.41 1.45 27.58
C GLY A 382 -5.05 0.22 28.23
N ASP A 383 -5.41 0.35 29.51
CA ASP A 383 -5.96 -0.77 30.29
C ASP A 383 -7.36 -1.19 29.81
N GLU A 384 -8.24 -0.23 29.52
CA GLU A 384 -9.62 -0.53 29.13
C GLU A 384 -9.70 -1.24 27.77
N GLY A 385 -8.93 -0.80 26.78
CA GLY A 385 -8.85 -1.50 25.50
C GLY A 385 -8.24 -2.90 25.64
N CYS A 386 -7.26 -3.08 26.52
CA CYS A 386 -6.66 -4.39 26.78
C CYS A 386 -7.63 -5.33 27.52
N LYS A 387 -8.44 -4.83 28.44
CA LYS A 387 -9.53 -5.60 29.09
C LYS A 387 -10.59 -6.04 28.08
N ALA A 388 -10.98 -5.15 27.17
CA ALA A 388 -11.94 -5.49 26.12
C ALA A 388 -11.39 -6.61 25.22
N LEU A 389 -10.14 -6.48 24.76
CA LEU A 389 -9.46 -7.53 24.00
C LEU A 389 -9.38 -8.84 24.78
N ALA A 390 -9.00 -8.81 26.06
CA ALA A 390 -8.94 -10.01 26.90
C ALA A 390 -10.30 -10.71 27.02
N ALA A 391 -11.38 -9.95 27.23
CA ALA A 391 -12.74 -10.48 27.29
C ALA A 391 -13.17 -11.12 25.96
N ALA A 392 -12.80 -10.52 24.84
CA ALA A 392 -13.08 -11.06 23.51
C ALA A 392 -12.30 -12.34 23.20
N LEU A 393 -11.00 -12.37 23.51
CA LEU A 393 -10.16 -13.55 23.33
C LEU A 393 -10.65 -14.74 24.17
N GLY A 394 -11.29 -14.48 25.31
CA GLY A 394 -11.90 -15.47 26.19
C GLY A 394 -13.26 -16.00 25.70
N LYS A 395 -13.85 -15.43 24.65
CA LYS A 395 -15.07 -16.00 24.05
C LYS A 395 -14.74 -17.26 23.26
N GLU A 396 -15.55 -18.29 23.48
CA GLU A 396 -15.37 -19.57 22.80
C GLU A 396 -15.45 -19.38 21.28
N GLY A 397 -14.43 -19.86 20.56
CA GLY A 397 -14.40 -19.77 19.10
C GLY A 397 -14.02 -18.41 18.50
N ALA A 398 -13.72 -17.38 19.32
CA ALA A 398 -13.38 -16.04 18.85
C ALA A 398 -12.15 -16.01 17.93
N VAL A 399 -11.04 -16.62 18.38
CA VAL A 399 -9.76 -16.62 17.66
C VAL A 399 -9.06 -17.99 17.74
N PRO A 400 -9.64 -19.04 17.12
CA PRO A 400 -9.20 -20.42 17.34
C PRO A 400 -7.81 -20.73 16.76
N ARG A 401 -7.26 -19.84 15.91
CA ARG A 401 -5.98 -20.01 15.23
C ARG A 401 -4.91 -18.97 15.59
N LEU A 402 -5.20 -18.04 16.50
CA LEU A 402 -4.28 -16.95 16.79
C LEU A 402 -2.96 -17.48 17.37
N GLU A 403 -1.87 -17.25 16.64
CA GLU A 403 -0.52 -17.67 16.99
C GLU A 403 0.34 -16.52 17.53
N LYS A 404 0.09 -15.28 17.11
CA LYS A 404 0.87 -14.10 17.52
C LYS A 404 -0.03 -12.93 17.89
N LEU A 405 0.21 -12.35 19.06
CA LEU A 405 -0.44 -11.12 19.53
C LEU A 405 0.63 -10.10 19.91
N SER A 406 0.64 -8.95 19.23
CA SER A 406 1.62 -7.88 19.47
C SER A 406 0.92 -6.63 20.00
N LEU A 407 1.32 -6.18 21.18
CA LEU A 407 0.72 -5.07 21.95
C LEU A 407 1.79 -4.08 22.44
N ASP A 408 2.94 -4.02 21.78
CA ASP A 408 4.08 -3.21 22.21
C ASP A 408 3.75 -1.71 22.23
N GLY A 409 4.18 -1.00 23.26
CA GLY A 409 4.14 0.46 23.32
C GLY A 409 2.76 1.09 23.58
N ASN A 410 1.75 0.29 23.94
CA ASN A 410 0.34 0.68 24.03
C ASN A 410 -0.11 1.33 25.35
N ARG A 411 0.83 1.65 26.25
CA ARG A 411 0.55 2.21 27.59
C ARG A 411 -0.33 1.31 28.47
N ILE A 412 -0.33 0.00 28.22
CA ILE A 412 -1.04 -0.99 29.04
C ILE A 412 -0.38 -1.04 30.42
N GLY A 413 -1.16 -0.87 31.48
CA GLY A 413 -0.75 -0.97 32.87
C GLY A 413 -1.07 -2.34 33.46
N ASP A 414 -1.05 -2.42 34.80
CA ASP A 414 -1.25 -3.69 35.48
C ASP A 414 -2.67 -4.24 35.32
N GLU A 415 -3.68 -3.38 35.26
CA GLU A 415 -5.06 -3.81 35.19
C GLU A 415 -5.40 -4.45 33.84
N GLY A 416 -4.91 -3.89 32.73
CA GLY A 416 -5.06 -4.49 31.40
C GLY A 416 -4.29 -5.80 31.29
N CYS A 417 -3.04 -5.84 31.75
CA CYS A 417 -2.20 -7.03 31.67
C CYS A 417 -2.74 -8.20 32.52
N LYS A 418 -3.24 -7.93 33.73
CA LYS A 418 -3.90 -8.95 34.58
C LYS A 418 -5.15 -9.52 33.92
N ALA A 419 -5.96 -8.68 33.26
CA ALA A 419 -7.13 -9.16 32.53
C ALA A 419 -6.74 -10.11 31.39
N LEU A 420 -5.72 -9.74 30.60
CA LEU A 420 -5.18 -10.60 29.56
C LEU A 420 -4.64 -11.92 30.12
N ALA A 421 -3.90 -11.87 31.23
CA ALA A 421 -3.37 -13.06 31.90
C ALA A 421 -4.51 -13.96 32.43
N ALA A 422 -5.56 -13.38 33.00
CA ALA A 422 -6.74 -14.13 33.45
C ALA A 422 -7.42 -14.85 32.29
N ALA A 423 -7.67 -14.16 31.17
CA ALA A 423 -8.25 -14.77 29.98
C ALA A 423 -7.39 -15.94 29.45
N LEU A 424 -6.07 -15.76 29.38
CA LEU A 424 -5.14 -16.83 28.97
C LEU A 424 -5.15 -18.01 29.96
N LYS A 425 -5.28 -17.75 31.25
CA LYS A 425 -5.41 -18.80 32.28
C LYS A 425 -6.72 -19.58 32.14
N GLU A 426 -7.77 -18.95 31.66
CA GLU A 426 -9.08 -19.56 31.38
C GLU A 426 -9.14 -20.27 30.00
N GLY A 427 -8.07 -20.20 29.20
CA GLY A 427 -7.94 -20.94 27.94
C GLY A 427 -8.18 -20.11 26.68
N ALA A 428 -8.18 -18.78 26.79
CA ALA A 428 -8.20 -17.89 25.64
C ALA A 428 -7.01 -18.14 24.69
N ALA A 429 -7.22 -17.92 23.39
CA ALA A 429 -6.20 -18.04 22.34
C ALA A 429 -5.35 -19.34 22.42
N PRO A 430 -5.95 -20.54 22.25
CA PRO A 430 -5.30 -21.82 22.52
C PRO A 430 -4.10 -22.14 21.62
N GLN A 431 -3.96 -21.43 20.50
CA GLN A 431 -2.84 -21.58 19.55
C GLN A 431 -1.72 -20.56 19.74
N LEU A 432 -1.82 -19.67 20.73
CA LEU A 432 -0.89 -18.56 20.89
C LEU A 432 0.53 -19.06 21.16
N LYS A 433 1.47 -18.67 20.29
CA LYS A 433 2.90 -19.00 20.32
C LYS A 433 3.74 -17.81 20.77
N GLY A 434 3.33 -16.58 20.43
CA GLY A 434 4.05 -15.35 20.77
C GLY A 434 3.13 -14.26 21.32
N LEU A 435 3.53 -13.67 22.44
CA LEU A 435 2.89 -12.52 23.07
C LEU A 435 3.93 -11.41 23.29
N TYR A 436 3.76 -10.27 22.62
CA TYR A 436 4.70 -9.15 22.66
C TYR A 436 4.07 -7.99 23.42
N LEU A 437 4.68 -7.59 24.53
CA LEU A 437 4.17 -6.59 25.47
C LEU A 437 5.25 -5.54 25.84
N ASP A 438 6.25 -5.36 25.00
CA ASP A 438 7.37 -4.46 25.24
C ASP A 438 6.91 -3.00 25.36
N SER A 439 7.66 -2.17 26.08
CA SER A 439 7.43 -0.72 26.19
C SER A 439 6.04 -0.32 26.72
N ASN A 440 5.46 -1.11 27.61
CA ASN A 440 4.21 -0.81 28.31
C ASN A 440 4.48 -0.29 29.75
N LYS A 441 3.47 -0.32 30.64
CA LYS A 441 3.55 0.11 32.05
C LYS A 441 3.31 -1.07 33.02
N ILE A 442 3.68 -2.29 32.61
CA ILE A 442 3.46 -3.54 33.35
C ILE A 442 4.44 -3.63 34.53
N GLY A 443 3.96 -4.03 35.70
CA GLY A 443 4.73 -4.22 36.93
C GLY A 443 4.72 -5.67 37.45
N ASP A 444 5.22 -5.84 38.68
CA ASP A 444 5.44 -7.15 39.31
C ASP A 444 4.16 -7.97 39.49
N GLU A 445 3.05 -7.32 39.84
CA GLU A 445 1.77 -8.00 40.06
C GLU A 445 1.21 -8.62 38.77
N SER A 446 1.41 -7.95 37.64
CA SER A 446 1.06 -8.50 36.33
C SER A 446 1.96 -9.64 35.92
N CYS A 447 3.25 -9.57 36.24
CA CYS A 447 4.18 -10.68 36.02
C CYS A 447 3.78 -11.92 36.80
N LYS A 448 3.29 -11.78 38.04
CA LYS A 448 2.71 -12.89 38.82
C LYS A 448 1.45 -13.46 38.16
N ALA A 449 0.58 -12.61 37.62
CA ALA A 449 -0.62 -13.06 36.90
C ALA A 449 -0.26 -13.82 35.61
N LEU A 450 0.67 -13.29 34.80
CA LEU A 450 1.21 -13.96 33.62
C LEU A 450 1.88 -15.28 34.00
N ALA A 451 2.69 -15.31 35.07
CA ALA A 451 3.29 -16.54 35.59
C ALA A 451 2.24 -17.60 35.93
N ALA A 452 1.12 -17.21 36.55
CA ALA A 452 0.03 -18.13 36.84
C ALA A 452 -0.69 -18.64 35.57
N ALA A 453 -0.78 -17.84 34.51
CA ALA A 453 -1.34 -18.24 33.22
C ALA A 453 -0.42 -19.18 32.42
N LEU A 454 0.89 -19.10 32.67
CA LEU A 454 1.95 -19.85 31.95
C LEU A 454 2.51 -21.05 32.71
N GLY A 455 2.28 -21.12 34.02
CA GLY A 455 2.76 -22.15 34.92
C GLY A 455 1.99 -23.47 34.80
N LYS A 456 2.21 -24.39 35.74
CA LYS A 456 1.72 -25.79 35.68
C LYS A 456 0.20 -25.90 35.52
N GLU A 457 -0.55 -24.99 36.14
CA GLU A 457 -2.02 -24.93 36.13
C GLU A 457 -2.57 -23.96 35.06
N GLY A 458 -1.70 -23.41 34.22
CA GLY A 458 -2.06 -22.47 33.16
C GLY A 458 -2.65 -23.12 31.92
N ALA A 459 -3.36 -22.32 31.11
CA ALA A 459 -4.06 -22.77 29.91
C ALA A 459 -3.49 -22.19 28.59
N ALA A 460 -2.25 -21.69 28.61
CA ALA A 460 -1.50 -21.25 27.42
C ALA A 460 -0.33 -22.20 27.08
N PRO A 461 -0.59 -23.46 26.69
CA PRO A 461 0.44 -24.51 26.54
C PRO A 461 1.38 -24.29 25.35
N ARG A 462 0.97 -23.50 24.35
CA ARG A 462 1.73 -23.28 23.12
C ARG A 462 2.58 -22.01 23.14
N LEU A 463 2.49 -21.19 24.19
CA LEU A 463 3.25 -19.95 24.27
C LEU A 463 4.74 -20.26 24.47
N LYS A 464 5.54 -19.82 23.50
CA LYS A 464 6.99 -20.02 23.43
C LYS A 464 7.77 -18.71 23.60
N MET A 465 7.15 -17.59 23.25
CA MET A 465 7.78 -16.28 23.24
C MET A 465 6.91 -15.28 24.01
N LEU A 466 7.51 -14.64 25.01
CA LEU A 466 6.92 -13.54 25.78
C LEU A 466 7.98 -12.44 25.89
N THR A 467 7.69 -11.26 25.34
CA THR A 467 8.59 -10.09 25.49
C THR A 467 7.94 -9.04 26.38
N LEU A 468 8.71 -8.55 27.35
CA LEU A 468 8.28 -7.60 28.38
C LEU A 468 9.32 -6.50 28.63
N GLN A 469 10.25 -6.30 27.71
CA GLN A 469 11.29 -5.28 27.78
C GLN A 469 10.69 -3.89 27.95
N ARG A 470 11.42 -2.97 28.59
CA ARG A 470 11.00 -1.57 28.78
C ARG A 470 9.64 -1.40 29.51
N ASN A 471 9.31 -2.34 30.40
CA ASN A 471 8.22 -2.23 31.38
C ASN A 471 8.76 -1.83 32.78
N LYS A 472 7.88 -1.79 33.80
CA LYS A 472 8.20 -1.41 35.19
C LYS A 472 8.36 -2.64 36.10
N ILE A 473 9.08 -3.66 35.63
CA ILE A 473 9.23 -4.95 36.30
C ILE A 473 10.44 -4.90 37.24
N GLY A 474 10.22 -5.25 38.51
CA GLY A 474 11.24 -5.42 39.54
C GLY A 474 11.58 -6.88 39.80
N ASP A 475 12.38 -7.12 40.84
CA ASP A 475 12.93 -8.44 41.15
C ASP A 475 11.85 -9.49 41.42
N GLU A 476 10.73 -9.09 42.04
CA GLU A 476 9.65 -10.01 42.39
C GLU A 476 8.87 -10.48 41.13
N GLY A 477 8.67 -9.61 40.16
CA GLY A 477 8.07 -9.97 38.87
C GLY A 477 8.97 -10.92 38.07
N CYS A 478 10.28 -10.62 38.02
CA CYS A 478 11.27 -11.50 37.39
C CYS A 478 11.32 -12.89 38.03
N LYS A 479 11.31 -12.97 39.37
CA LYS A 479 11.29 -14.25 40.11
C LYS A 479 10.04 -15.07 39.79
N ALA A 480 8.87 -14.43 39.73
CA ALA A 480 7.61 -15.10 39.42
C ALA A 480 7.61 -15.72 38.02
N LEU A 481 8.04 -14.96 37.01
CA LEU A 481 8.15 -15.47 35.63
C LEU A 481 9.19 -16.59 35.53
N ALA A 482 10.35 -16.43 36.17
CA ALA A 482 11.41 -17.45 36.17
C ALA A 482 10.94 -18.77 36.82
N ALA A 483 10.13 -18.70 37.89
CA ALA A 483 9.54 -19.88 38.51
C ALA A 483 8.57 -20.59 37.55
N ALA A 484 7.67 -19.85 36.90
CA ALA A 484 6.73 -20.41 35.93
C ALA A 484 7.41 -21.02 34.69
N LEU A 485 8.54 -20.45 34.26
CA LEU A 485 9.36 -21.01 33.17
C LEU A 485 9.98 -22.36 33.57
N LYS A 486 10.58 -22.45 34.76
CA LYS A 486 11.14 -23.72 35.29
C LYS A 486 10.09 -24.81 35.45
N GLU A 487 8.88 -24.44 35.87
CA GLU A 487 7.77 -25.39 36.01
C GLU A 487 7.19 -25.82 34.66
N GLY A 488 7.30 -24.98 33.63
CA GLY A 488 6.83 -25.26 32.26
C GLY A 488 7.76 -26.14 31.41
N GLU A 489 9.05 -26.25 31.76
CA GLU A 489 10.05 -27.06 31.03
C GLU A 489 9.72 -28.56 31.00
N GLY A 490 8.86 -29.05 31.90
CA GLY A 490 8.33 -30.43 31.85
C GLY A 490 7.46 -30.75 30.61
N ARG A 491 7.15 -29.77 29.74
CA ARG A 491 6.32 -29.92 28.52
C ARG A 491 7.08 -29.80 27.19
N GLY A 492 8.42 -29.80 27.18
CA GLY A 492 9.21 -29.99 25.95
C GLY A 492 9.37 -28.78 25.01
N ALA A 493 9.12 -27.56 25.48
CA ALA A 493 9.39 -26.34 24.71
C ALA A 493 10.52 -25.52 25.36
N ARG A 494 11.65 -25.41 24.66
CA ARG A 494 12.69 -24.40 24.95
C ARG A 494 12.03 -23.03 24.81
N ARG A 495 11.94 -22.27 25.90
CA ARG A 495 11.48 -20.88 25.92
C ARG A 495 12.74 -20.01 25.95
N GLU A 496 12.97 -19.22 24.90
CA GLU A 496 14.08 -18.26 24.85
C GLU A 496 13.59 -16.96 25.52
N GLY A 497 14.34 -16.47 26.50
CA GLY A 497 14.01 -15.30 27.32
C GLY A 497 14.97 -14.14 27.08
#